data_AF-A0A6G1KR28-F1
#
_entry.id   AF-A0A6G1KR28-F1
#
_cell.length_a   1.000
_cell.length_b   1.000
_cell.length_c   1.000
_cell.angle_alpha   90.00
_cell.angle_beta   90.00
_cell.angle_gamma   90.00
#
_symmetry.space_group_name_H-M   'P 1'
#
loop_
_entity.id
_entity.type
_entity.pdbx_description
1 polymer ?
#
loop_
_entity_poly.entity_id
_entity_poly.type
_entity_poly.pdbx_seq_one_letter_code
_entity_poly.pdbx_strand_id
1 'polypeptide(L)'
;MADDVARVREFLNKDAANKWGFVIYRCTYGDDDAWNRFMKHLDERTRLNLETYNASDLFSRIDWSVVHDADLEGADSEDVRTYNNSRRFSIWKQNSAEKDNWSGIPRYHACIRVDKFFMDAVLEGPPANEFDDIGMGFVELISLDASKGETFAGLSYLVPRIYVPPDGPGWENFAVRDDVATP
;
A
#
# COMPACT_ATOMS: atom_id res chain seq x y z
N MET A 1 -2.69 -8.08 -17.14
CA MET A 1 -2.16 -8.82 -15.97
C MET A 1 -0.69 -9.24 -16.13
N ALA A 2 -0.31 -10.09 -17.11
CA ALA A 2 1.12 -10.38 -17.35
C ALA A 2 1.92 -9.11 -17.74
N ASP A 3 1.28 -8.23 -18.50
CA ASP A 3 1.86 -6.93 -18.90
C ASP A 3 2.01 -5.94 -17.73
N ASP A 4 1.21 -6.10 -16.67
CA ASP A 4 1.18 -5.15 -15.55
C ASP A 4 2.40 -5.31 -14.64
N VAL A 5 2.74 -6.55 -14.29
CA VAL A 5 3.99 -6.85 -13.57
C VAL A 5 5.23 -6.60 -14.44
N ALA A 6 5.11 -6.71 -15.77
CA ALA A 6 6.19 -6.33 -16.69
C ALA A 6 6.48 -4.82 -16.65
N ARG A 7 5.44 -3.97 -16.59
CA ARG A 7 5.60 -2.52 -16.40
C ARG A 7 6.28 -2.18 -15.08
N VAL A 8 5.93 -2.89 -14.00
CA VAL A 8 6.60 -2.73 -12.69
C VAL A 8 8.08 -3.07 -12.79
N ARG A 9 8.43 -4.20 -13.44
CA ARG A 9 9.85 -4.55 -13.69
C ARG A 9 10.57 -3.47 -14.50
N GLU A 10 9.97 -3.01 -15.58
CA GLU A 10 10.58 -1.98 -16.43
C GLU A 10 10.84 -0.70 -15.63
N PHE A 11 9.86 -0.25 -14.85
CA PHE A 11 10.03 0.89 -13.95
C PHE A 11 11.17 0.68 -12.96
N LEU A 12 11.18 -0.46 -12.24
CA LEU A 12 12.19 -0.76 -11.23
C LEU A 12 13.61 -0.95 -11.81
N ASN A 13 13.73 -1.25 -13.10
CA ASN A 13 15.01 -1.39 -13.79
C ASN A 13 15.52 -0.07 -14.39
N LYS A 14 14.67 0.95 -14.54
CA LYS A 14 15.08 2.28 -15.03
C LYS A 14 15.99 3.01 -14.05
N ASP A 15 15.76 2.81 -12.75
CA ASP A 15 16.58 3.41 -11.68
C ASP A 15 16.58 2.47 -10.46
N ALA A 16 17.75 2.24 -9.88
CA ALA A 16 17.88 1.46 -8.65
C ALA A 16 17.21 2.15 -7.44
N ALA A 17 17.04 3.49 -7.48
CA ALA A 17 16.33 4.27 -6.47
C ALA A 17 14.80 4.11 -6.56
N ASN A 18 14.26 3.54 -7.65
CA ASN A 18 12.83 3.31 -7.77
C ASN A 18 12.35 2.28 -6.76
N LYS A 19 11.27 2.64 -6.05
CA LYS A 19 10.70 1.83 -4.99
C LYS A 19 9.36 1.21 -5.39
N TRP A 20 9.02 0.08 -4.80
CA TRP A 20 7.75 -0.61 -5.01
C TRP A 20 7.07 -1.01 -3.70
N GLY A 21 5.75 -0.83 -3.67
CA GLY A 21 4.80 -1.20 -2.62
C GLY A 21 4.02 0.04 -2.20
N PHE A 22 3.46 0.08 -1.01
CA PHE A 22 2.90 1.31 -0.44
C PHE A 22 3.78 1.86 0.68
N VAL A 23 3.59 3.13 1.03
CA VAL A 23 4.08 3.68 2.31
C VAL A 23 3.03 3.33 3.36
N ILE A 24 3.45 2.73 4.47
CA ILE A 24 2.54 2.33 5.55
C ILE A 24 2.72 3.27 6.74
N TYR A 25 1.65 3.92 7.18
CA TYR A 25 1.60 4.68 8.42
C TYR A 25 1.05 3.79 9.51
N ARG A 26 1.90 3.45 10.48
CA ARG A 26 1.47 2.77 11.70
C ARG A 26 0.83 3.82 12.61
N CYS A 27 -0.40 3.57 13.03
CA CYS A 27 -1.18 4.47 13.89
C CYS A 27 -1.63 3.77 15.19
N THR A 28 -1.00 2.65 15.53
CA THR A 28 -1.24 1.87 16.74
C THR A 28 0.07 1.31 17.29
N TYR A 29 0.43 1.67 18.52
CA TYR A 29 1.70 1.32 19.15
C TYR A 29 1.56 0.45 20.41
N GLY A 30 0.33 0.06 20.77
CA GLY A 30 0.06 -0.71 21.99
C GLY A 30 0.41 -2.21 21.95
N ASP A 31 0.62 -2.78 20.75
CA ASP A 31 0.86 -4.22 20.58
C ASP A 31 1.83 -4.49 19.41
N ASP A 32 3.12 -4.57 19.72
CA ASP A 32 4.16 -4.85 18.73
C ASP A 32 4.11 -6.29 18.20
N ASP A 33 3.60 -7.25 18.98
CA ASP A 33 3.47 -8.63 18.55
C ASP A 33 2.34 -8.78 17.52
N ALA A 34 1.21 -8.10 17.72
CA ALA A 34 0.17 -7.98 16.71
C ALA A 34 0.70 -7.27 15.45
N TRP A 35 1.43 -6.17 15.61
CA TRP A 35 2.03 -5.45 14.48
C TRP A 35 2.97 -6.34 13.65
N ASN A 36 3.85 -7.11 14.31
CA ASN A 36 4.76 -8.02 13.64
C ASN A 36 4.02 -9.14 12.91
N ARG A 37 2.93 -9.66 13.49
CA ARG A 37 2.05 -10.63 12.81
C ARG A 37 1.37 -10.03 11.59
N PHE A 38 0.90 -8.78 11.68
CA PHE A 38 0.30 -8.06 10.56
C PHE A 38 1.30 -7.88 9.42
N MET A 39 2.52 -7.39 9.70
CA MET A 39 3.55 -7.22 8.68
C MET A 39 3.95 -8.55 8.03
N LYS A 40 4.07 -9.63 8.83
CA LYS A 40 4.32 -10.98 8.31
C LYS A 40 3.20 -11.45 7.40
N HIS A 41 1.94 -11.19 7.77
CA HIS A 41 0.78 -11.54 6.96
C HIS A 41 0.85 -10.83 5.60
N LEU A 42 1.04 -9.50 5.61
CA LEU A 42 1.19 -8.69 4.40
C LEU A 42 2.32 -9.19 3.49
N ASP A 43 3.50 -9.47 4.04
CA ASP A 43 4.64 -9.98 3.29
C ASP A 43 4.35 -11.35 2.67
N GLU A 44 3.82 -12.29 3.46
CA GLU A 44 3.54 -13.65 2.99
C GLU A 44 2.48 -13.65 1.89
N ARG A 45 1.39 -12.90 2.08
CA ARG A 45 0.33 -12.77 1.08
C ARG A 45 0.82 -12.10 -0.20
N THR A 46 1.64 -11.06 -0.07
CA THR A 46 2.24 -10.40 -1.23
C THR A 46 3.18 -11.34 -2.01
N ARG A 47 4.01 -12.13 -1.30
CA ARG A 47 4.88 -13.13 -1.94
C ARG A 47 4.05 -14.16 -2.73
N LEU A 48 3.01 -14.72 -2.12
CA LEU A 48 2.15 -15.74 -2.73
C LEU A 48 1.39 -15.20 -3.95
N ASN A 49 0.93 -13.95 -3.88
CA ASN A 49 0.36 -13.26 -5.03
C ASN A 49 1.38 -13.19 -6.17
N LEU A 50 2.58 -12.68 -5.92
CA LEU A 50 3.61 -12.55 -6.95
C LEU A 50 4.06 -13.88 -7.56
N GLU A 51 4.08 -14.97 -6.78
CA GLU A 51 4.28 -16.33 -7.30
C GLU A 51 3.22 -16.72 -8.32
N THR A 52 1.95 -16.41 -8.04
CA THR A 52 0.83 -16.66 -8.96
C THR A 52 0.99 -15.90 -10.29
N TYR A 53 1.63 -14.73 -10.26
CA TYR A 53 1.91 -13.92 -11.46
C TYR A 53 3.26 -14.22 -12.14
N ASN A 54 3.98 -15.28 -11.73
CA ASN A 54 5.35 -15.55 -12.17
C ASN A 54 6.28 -14.32 -12.01
N ALA A 55 6.15 -13.67 -10.85
CA ALA A 55 6.84 -12.42 -10.51
C ALA A 55 7.52 -12.46 -9.13
N SER A 56 8.02 -13.63 -8.73
CA SER A 56 8.72 -13.80 -7.46
C SER A 56 10.04 -13.00 -7.38
N ASP A 57 10.71 -12.78 -8.52
CA ASP A 57 11.92 -11.93 -8.63
C ASP A 57 11.71 -10.53 -8.03
N LEU A 58 10.48 -10.10 -8.20
CA LEU A 58 9.99 -8.79 -7.96
C LEU A 58 9.74 -8.59 -6.43
N PHE A 59 9.44 -9.64 -5.67
CA PHE A 59 9.24 -9.57 -4.20
C PHE A 59 10.45 -8.96 -3.47
N SER A 60 11.67 -9.26 -3.92
CA SER A 60 12.91 -8.72 -3.34
C SER A 60 13.06 -7.20 -3.46
N ARG A 61 12.23 -6.56 -4.29
CA ARG A 61 12.22 -5.12 -4.57
C ARG A 61 11.13 -4.37 -3.81
N ILE A 62 10.32 -5.05 -3.01
CA ILE A 62 9.29 -4.42 -2.18
C ILE A 62 9.97 -3.64 -1.04
N ASP A 63 9.45 -2.46 -0.77
CA ASP A 63 9.89 -1.57 0.30
C ASP A 63 8.68 -0.97 1.00
N TRP A 64 8.09 -1.60 2.01
CA TRP A 64 6.89 -1.06 2.68
C TRP A 64 7.06 0.32 3.35
N SER A 65 8.28 0.84 3.47
CA SER A 65 8.57 2.20 3.94
C SER A 65 7.73 2.59 5.17
N VAL A 66 7.68 1.70 6.17
CA VAL A 66 6.85 1.89 7.38
C VAL A 66 7.28 3.16 8.09
N VAL A 67 6.33 4.08 8.29
CA VAL A 67 6.50 5.29 9.09
C VAL A 67 6.06 4.96 10.51
N HIS A 68 7.01 5.14 11.43
CA HIS A 68 6.84 4.94 12.86
C HIS A 68 7.15 6.27 13.55
N ASP A 69 6.11 6.93 14.03
CA ASP A 69 6.18 8.21 14.72
C ASP A 69 5.11 8.24 15.82
N ALA A 70 5.51 8.55 17.05
CA ALA A 70 4.62 8.53 18.22
C ALA A 70 3.43 9.50 18.07
N ASP A 71 3.62 10.59 17.30
CA ASP A 71 2.56 11.57 17.01
C ASP A 71 1.45 11.00 16.12
N LEU A 72 1.63 9.81 15.55
CA LEU A 72 0.64 9.12 14.73
C LEU A 72 -0.26 8.15 15.52
N GLU A 73 -0.07 7.99 16.84
CA GLU A 73 -0.95 7.14 17.65
C GLU A 73 -2.40 7.65 17.55
N GLY A 74 -3.30 6.80 17.03
CA GLY A 74 -4.69 7.16 16.84
C GLY A 74 -4.97 8.21 15.76
N ALA A 75 -3.97 8.61 14.97
CA ALA A 75 -4.16 9.54 13.85
C ALA A 75 -5.20 9.01 12.87
N ASP A 76 -6.04 9.89 12.33
CA ASP A 76 -7.03 9.53 11.31
C ASP A 76 -6.49 9.72 9.87
N SER A 77 -7.36 9.56 8.88
CA SER A 77 -6.99 9.67 7.47
C SER A 77 -6.62 11.09 7.04
N GLU A 78 -7.18 12.12 7.67
CA GLU A 78 -6.83 13.52 7.41
C GLU A 78 -5.49 13.87 8.06
N ASP A 79 -5.24 13.39 9.28
CA ASP A 79 -3.96 13.54 9.98
C ASP A 79 -2.83 12.90 9.18
N VAL A 80 -3.00 11.64 8.74
CA VAL A 80 -2.00 10.91 7.94
C VAL A 80 -1.75 11.62 6.61
N ARG A 81 -2.80 12.11 5.93
CA ARG A 81 -2.66 12.86 4.68
C ARG A 81 -1.86 14.15 4.88
N THR A 82 -2.16 14.89 5.95
CA THR A 82 -1.48 16.13 6.32
C THR A 82 -0.02 15.89 6.69
N TYR A 83 0.24 14.87 7.50
CA TYR A 83 1.59 14.45 7.88
C TYR A 83 2.41 14.07 6.64
N ASN A 84 1.83 13.26 5.75
CA ASN A 84 2.47 12.82 4.52
C ASN A 84 2.84 14.01 3.62
N ASN A 85 1.89 14.91 3.37
CA ASN A 85 2.14 16.11 2.55
C ASN A 85 3.24 17.00 3.15
N SER A 86 3.25 17.19 4.47
CA SER A 86 4.28 17.95 5.18
C SER A 86 5.66 17.29 5.08
N ARG A 87 5.72 15.97 5.22
CA ARG A 87 6.95 15.18 5.07
C ARG A 87 7.48 15.25 3.65
N ARG A 88 6.63 15.09 2.64
CA ARG A 88 6.99 15.17 1.22
C ARG A 88 7.50 16.56 0.85
N PHE A 89 6.82 17.61 1.30
CA PHE A 89 7.25 18.98 1.10
C PHE A 89 8.63 19.26 1.72
N SER A 90 8.89 18.70 2.91
CA SER A 90 10.21 18.80 3.56
C SER A 90 11.30 18.08 2.76
N ILE A 91 11.03 16.88 2.25
CA ILE A 91 11.97 16.13 1.41
C ILE A 91 12.23 16.88 0.10
N TRP A 92 11.19 17.39 -0.55
CA TRP A 92 11.31 18.13 -1.81
C TRP A 92 12.14 19.42 -1.64
N LYS A 93 11.94 20.16 -0.55
CA LYS A 93 12.77 21.34 -0.22
C LYS A 93 14.25 21.00 -0.06
N GLN A 94 14.55 19.84 0.51
CA GLN A 94 15.92 19.40 0.77
C GLN A 94 16.56 18.76 -0.47
N ASN A 95 15.76 18.12 -1.31
CA ASN A 95 16.17 17.37 -2.49
C ASN A 95 15.35 17.82 -3.69
N SER A 96 15.81 18.87 -4.39
CA SER A 96 15.23 19.38 -5.65
C SER A 96 15.30 18.38 -6.83
N ALA A 97 15.60 17.10 -6.56
CA ALA A 97 15.94 16.06 -7.51
C ALA A 97 14.96 14.87 -7.53
N GLU A 98 13.86 14.88 -6.76
CA GLU A 98 12.71 14.01 -7.11
C GLU A 98 12.08 14.57 -8.39
N LYS A 99 12.68 14.18 -9.53
CA LYS A 99 12.13 14.43 -10.85
C LYS A 99 10.75 13.83 -10.91
N ASP A 100 9.85 14.67 -11.37
CA ASP A 100 8.43 14.48 -11.64
C ASP A 100 8.16 13.34 -12.65
N ASN A 101 8.50 12.09 -12.30
CA ASN A 101 8.25 10.90 -13.12
C ASN A 101 6.89 10.25 -12.77
N TRP A 102 5.94 11.08 -12.33
CA TRP A 102 4.70 10.70 -11.65
C TRP A 102 3.56 10.37 -12.61
N SER A 103 3.70 9.35 -13.46
CA SER A 103 2.65 9.04 -14.44
C SER A 103 1.86 7.77 -14.21
N GLY A 104 2.02 7.07 -13.07
CA GLY A 104 1.11 5.94 -12.79
C GLY A 104 1.49 4.90 -11.74
N ILE A 105 2.19 5.27 -10.66
CA ILE A 105 2.60 4.29 -9.65
C ILE A 105 1.92 4.59 -8.31
N PRO A 106 1.07 3.68 -7.80
CA PRO A 106 0.19 3.99 -6.67
C PRO A 106 0.87 4.46 -5.40
N ARG A 107 2.11 4.03 -5.12
CA ARG A 107 2.92 4.54 -4.00
C ARG A 107 2.94 6.06 -3.89
N TYR A 108 2.95 6.74 -5.03
CA TYR A 108 3.05 8.20 -5.06
C TYR A 108 1.69 8.88 -4.98
N HIS A 109 0.59 8.16 -5.24
CA HIS A 109 -0.78 8.68 -5.20
C HIS A 109 -1.54 8.29 -3.93
N ALA A 110 -1.10 7.26 -3.22
CA ALA A 110 -1.78 6.72 -2.07
C ALA A 110 -0.81 6.12 -1.03
N CYS A 111 -1.27 6.06 0.21
CA CYS A 111 -0.59 5.38 1.31
C CYS A 111 -1.55 4.51 2.09
N ILE A 112 -1.01 3.59 2.89
CA ILE A 112 -1.79 2.73 3.77
C ILE A 112 -1.76 3.33 5.16
N ARG A 113 -2.93 3.44 5.80
CA ARG A 113 -3.05 3.70 7.23
C ARG A 113 -3.42 2.41 7.94
N VAL A 114 -2.73 2.12 9.04
CA VAL A 114 -2.98 0.95 9.88
C VAL A 114 -3.11 1.39 11.32
N ASP A 115 -4.35 1.56 11.77
CA ASP A 115 -4.69 1.66 13.18
C ASP A 115 -5.01 0.27 13.75
N LYS A 116 -5.50 0.23 15.00
CA LYS A 116 -5.90 -1.03 15.64
C LYS A 116 -6.99 -1.76 14.87
N PHE A 117 -7.98 -1.05 14.33
CA PHE A 117 -9.12 -1.66 13.63
C PHE A 117 -8.67 -2.41 12.38
N PHE A 118 -7.86 -1.79 11.52
CA PHE A 118 -7.36 -2.44 10.30
C PHE A 118 -6.35 -3.55 10.60
N MET A 119 -5.55 -3.39 11.65
CA MET A 119 -4.65 -4.46 12.11
C MET A 119 -5.44 -5.69 12.56
N ASP A 120 -6.47 -5.50 13.39
CA ASP A 120 -7.31 -6.59 13.89
C ASP A 120 -8.09 -7.26 12.73
N ALA A 121 -8.65 -6.48 11.80
CA ALA A 121 -9.37 -7.01 10.63
C ALA A 121 -8.52 -8.00 9.81
N VAL A 122 -7.25 -7.67 9.57
CA VAL A 122 -6.32 -8.57 8.85
C VAL A 122 -5.91 -9.79 9.68
N LEU A 123 -5.78 -9.66 10.99
CA LEU A 123 -5.37 -10.77 11.87
C LEU A 123 -6.51 -11.74 12.19
N GLU A 124 -7.76 -11.26 12.16
CA GLU A 124 -8.97 -12.06 12.38
C GLU A 124 -9.52 -12.68 11.09
N GLY A 125 -9.14 -12.14 9.92
CA GLY A 125 -9.46 -12.70 8.61
C GLY A 125 -8.75 -14.03 8.30
N PRO A 126 -8.91 -14.55 7.06
CA PRO A 126 -8.25 -15.77 6.63
C PRO A 126 -6.73 -15.68 6.79
N PRO A 127 -6.03 -16.78 7.09
CA PRO A 127 -4.57 -16.76 7.23
C PRO A 127 -3.89 -16.37 5.92
N ALA A 128 -2.67 -15.83 6.04
CA ALA A 128 -1.90 -15.28 4.92
C ALA A 128 -1.61 -16.26 3.78
N ASN A 129 -1.82 -17.57 3.93
CA ASN A 129 -1.67 -18.60 2.91
C ASN A 129 -2.99 -18.95 2.18
N GLU A 130 -4.12 -18.48 2.67
CA GLU A 130 -5.44 -18.57 2.02
C GLU A 130 -5.77 -17.25 1.32
N PHE A 131 -6.33 -17.32 0.12
CA PHE A 131 -6.72 -16.12 -0.62
C PHE A 131 -8.09 -15.67 -0.13
N ASP A 132 -8.15 -14.46 0.43
CA ASP A 132 -9.39 -13.84 0.91
C ASP A 132 -10.08 -13.10 -0.24
N ASP A 133 -11.02 -13.76 -0.89
CA ASP A 133 -11.78 -13.26 -2.04
C ASP A 133 -12.95 -12.33 -1.66
N ILE A 134 -13.36 -12.36 -0.39
CA ILE A 134 -14.45 -11.53 0.15
C ILE A 134 -13.97 -10.27 0.86
N GLY A 135 -12.66 -10.15 1.13
CA GLY A 135 -12.06 -8.97 1.72
C GLY A 135 -12.37 -8.81 3.21
N MET A 136 -12.36 -9.90 3.98
CA MET A 136 -12.45 -9.85 5.45
C MET A 136 -11.21 -9.20 6.08
N GLY A 137 -10.02 -9.51 5.57
CA GLY A 137 -8.77 -8.85 5.91
C GLY A 137 -8.51 -7.71 4.94
N PHE A 138 -8.66 -6.47 5.41
CA PHE A 138 -8.52 -5.27 4.60
C PHE A 138 -7.76 -4.16 5.32
N VAL A 139 -7.24 -3.23 4.53
CA VAL A 139 -6.55 -2.02 5.00
C VAL A 139 -7.19 -0.79 4.42
N GLU A 140 -6.92 0.36 5.03
CA GLU A 140 -7.32 1.65 4.49
C GLU A 140 -6.24 2.19 3.54
N LEU A 141 -6.64 2.45 2.29
CA LEU A 141 -5.87 3.26 1.36
C LEU A 141 -6.36 4.70 1.44
N ILE A 142 -5.43 5.61 1.64
CA ILE A 142 -5.68 7.05 1.65
C ILE A 142 -5.10 7.63 0.36
N SER A 143 -5.95 8.27 -0.44
CA SER A 143 -5.48 9.08 -1.56
C SER A 143 -4.81 10.35 -1.03
N LEU A 144 -3.67 10.68 -1.62
CA LEU A 144 -2.96 11.93 -1.33
C LEU A 144 -3.65 13.13 -1.97
N ASP A 145 -4.45 12.90 -3.01
CA ASP A 145 -5.45 13.86 -3.47
C ASP A 145 -6.67 13.77 -2.54
N ALA A 146 -6.85 14.79 -1.69
CA ALA A 146 -7.93 14.86 -0.72
C ALA A 146 -9.32 14.82 -1.37
N SER A 147 -9.47 15.24 -2.64
CA SER A 147 -10.74 15.17 -3.35
C SER A 147 -11.20 13.74 -3.66
N LYS A 148 -10.26 12.77 -3.61
CA LYS A 148 -10.52 11.35 -3.86
C LYS A 148 -10.75 10.53 -2.57
N GLY A 149 -10.48 11.11 -1.40
CA GLY A 149 -10.76 10.50 -0.10
C GLY A 149 -9.91 9.26 0.22
N GLU A 150 -10.58 8.24 0.74
CA GLU A 150 -10.03 6.97 1.21
C GLU A 150 -10.95 5.82 0.78
N THR A 151 -10.42 4.61 0.77
CA THR A 151 -11.16 3.39 0.43
C THR A 151 -10.57 2.20 1.20
N PHE A 152 -11.37 1.16 1.40
CA PHE A 152 -10.89 -0.09 1.98
C PHE A 152 -10.45 -1.03 0.87
N ALA A 153 -9.32 -1.69 1.09
CA ALA A 153 -8.68 -2.54 0.11
C ALA A 153 -8.44 -3.91 0.73
N GLY A 154 -9.00 -4.97 0.12
CA GLY A 154 -8.72 -6.33 0.54
C GLY A 154 -7.21 -6.59 0.45
N LEU A 155 -6.61 -7.08 1.53
CA LEU A 155 -5.16 -7.27 1.60
C LEU A 155 -4.67 -8.23 0.50
N SER A 156 -5.47 -9.26 0.20
CA SER A 156 -5.23 -10.23 -0.87
C SER A 156 -5.19 -9.62 -2.27
N TYR A 157 -5.77 -8.43 -2.46
CA TYR A 157 -5.82 -7.71 -3.75
C TYR A 157 -4.81 -6.56 -3.83
N LEU A 158 -4.13 -6.23 -2.74
CA LEU A 158 -3.28 -5.04 -2.64
C LEU A 158 -2.14 -5.05 -3.67
N VAL A 159 -1.38 -6.15 -3.75
CA VAL A 159 -0.28 -6.34 -4.71
C VAL A 159 -0.48 -7.64 -5.49
N PRO A 160 -0.38 -7.62 -6.84
CA PRO A 160 -0.14 -6.45 -7.68
C PRO A 160 -1.42 -5.71 -8.09
N ARG A 161 -2.63 -6.23 -7.81
CA ARG A 161 -3.85 -5.77 -8.50
C ARG A 161 -4.24 -4.32 -8.22
N ILE A 162 -4.32 -3.91 -6.97
CA ILE A 162 -4.59 -2.50 -6.64
C ILE A 162 -3.37 -1.63 -6.96
N TYR A 163 -2.16 -2.19 -6.91
CA TYR A 163 -0.94 -1.50 -7.30
C TYR A 163 -0.81 -1.26 -8.82
N VAL A 164 -1.44 -2.09 -9.65
CA VAL A 164 -1.43 -1.97 -11.12
C VAL A 164 -2.77 -2.45 -11.66
N PRO A 165 -3.82 -1.63 -11.57
CA PRO A 165 -5.13 -2.01 -12.06
C PRO A 165 -5.08 -2.31 -13.57
N PRO A 166 -5.85 -3.29 -14.08
CA PRO A 166 -5.88 -3.64 -15.50
C PRO A 166 -6.26 -2.46 -16.40
N ASP A 167 -7.14 -1.58 -15.92
CA ASP A 167 -7.61 -0.37 -16.62
C ASP A 167 -6.65 0.81 -16.51
N GLY A 168 -5.44 0.57 -15.99
CA GLY A 168 -4.38 1.54 -15.84
C GLY A 168 -4.32 2.17 -14.45
N PRO A 169 -3.36 3.08 -14.24
CA PRO A 169 -3.24 3.79 -12.98
C PRO A 169 -4.43 4.73 -12.79
N GLY A 170 -5.13 4.62 -11.67
CA GLY A 170 -6.29 5.44 -11.38
C GLY A 170 -6.93 5.02 -10.06
N TRP A 171 -7.29 5.98 -9.24
CA TRP A 171 -7.98 5.71 -7.97
C TRP A 171 -9.37 5.12 -8.24
N GLU A 172 -10.04 5.71 -9.23
CA GLU A 172 -11.34 5.32 -9.77
C GLU A 172 -11.39 3.90 -10.36
N ASN A 173 -10.25 3.28 -10.65
CA ASN A 173 -10.19 1.93 -11.23
C ASN A 173 -10.34 0.82 -10.18
N PHE A 174 -10.27 1.15 -8.89
CA PHE A 174 -10.43 0.16 -7.82
C PHE A 174 -11.18 0.69 -6.60
N ALA A 175 -11.20 2.01 -6.36
CA ALA A 175 -11.85 2.57 -5.20
C ALA A 175 -13.36 2.34 -5.28
N VAL A 176 -13.87 1.62 -4.29
CA VAL A 176 -15.31 1.39 -4.11
C VAL A 176 -15.82 2.26 -2.96
N ARG A 177 -17.11 2.59 -3.03
CA ARG A 177 -17.79 3.36 -2.00
C ARG A 177 -18.56 2.42 -1.09
N ASP A 178 -18.44 2.64 0.22
CA ASP A 178 -19.19 1.92 1.26
C ASP A 178 -18.92 0.39 1.31
N ASP A 179 -17.81 -0.09 0.72
CA ASP A 179 -17.42 -1.51 0.67
C ASP A 179 -15.88 -1.68 0.61
N VAL A 180 -15.41 -2.93 0.55
CA VAL A 180 -13.99 -3.31 0.39
C VAL A 180 -13.68 -3.61 -1.08
N ALA A 181 -12.63 -2.99 -1.62
CA ALA A 181 -12.16 -3.23 -2.98
C ALA A 181 -11.50 -4.61 -3.13
N THR A 182 -12.09 -5.47 -3.98
CA THR A 182 -11.62 -6.84 -4.31
C THR A 182 -11.55 -7.11 -5.84
N PRO A 183 -10.82 -6.29 -6.62
CA PRO A 183 -10.84 -6.29 -8.09
C PRO A 183 -10.18 -7.48 -8.80
#